data_AF-A0A969Y9T7-F1
#
_entry.id   AF-A0A969Y9T7-F1
#
_cell.length_a   1.000
_cell.length_b   1.000
_cell.length_c   1.000
_cell.angle_alpha   90.00
_cell.angle_beta   90.00
_cell.angle_gamma   90.00
#
_symmetry.space_group_name_H-M   'P 1'
#
loop_
_entity.id
_entity.type
_entity.pdbx_description
1 polymer ?
#
loop_
_entity_poly.entity_id
_entity_poly.type
_entity_poly.pdbx_seq_one_letter_code
_entity_poly.pdbx_strand_id
1 'polypeptide(L)'
;MGARSRSRWPVWAVVVIGLAGAGYAWYKRGKPASDPAQEYRTAVVTRGSVVQAVTANGQISPVKSVQVGSQVSGIIQSIYVDYNSPVTNGQVIAQIDPSTFKQNLTQAEAELSNAEAALELAQLNHRRAKELHSNQLITQADYDKTIVDLHQAEAAKKMREAAVERARVELSRTTITAPVNGIVISRNVDVGQTVAASFNTPTLFLIANDLAKMQIEAMVSEADVGGVEEGQRVEFTVDAFPTRKFEGFVKQVRYAPITNQNVVNYVTVVDVENPDLKLRPGMTANASIITARRDGVLRVPTSAFLFRPKETPGSTVRTNLASMPLAAAQARTNSASTNQVPRPASSDNAAPTPPWVAEGRPPNGFEEVRRWMDTLTPEQREAARARMREQMGGAGGGMGMRRGQGMGAQGGFGSGRTGPGQQPDEGPVSRTVYVLDKGPDGKPAGTPRPVKVLTGINDGSYTEVIEGLNEGDIVVLGLNATTSTMATGMRPGGLFGPPMPPMRGPR
;
A
#
# COMPACT_ATOMS: atom_id res chain seq x y z
N MET A 1 98.02 59.53 7.40
CA MET A 1 96.64 59.51 6.85
C MET A 1 96.59 58.46 5.75
N GLY A 2 95.55 57.61 5.70
CA GLY A 2 95.08 57.07 4.42
C GLY A 2 94.99 55.55 4.23
N ALA A 3 93.90 54.97 4.75
CA ALA A 3 93.09 53.89 4.15
C ALA A 3 93.63 52.44 4.06
N ARG A 4 93.21 51.62 5.04
CA ARG A 4 93.21 50.14 4.99
C ARG A 4 92.14 49.64 4.01
N SER A 5 92.50 48.74 3.10
CA SER A 5 91.57 48.06 2.19
C SER A 5 90.67 47.08 2.97
N ARG A 6 89.36 47.34 3.01
CA ARG A 6 88.35 46.42 3.57
C ARG A 6 88.21 45.19 2.67
N SER A 7 88.55 44.01 3.19
CA SER A 7 88.37 42.72 2.52
C SER A 7 86.88 42.41 2.32
N ARG A 8 86.47 42.13 1.08
CA ARG A 8 85.09 41.76 0.67
C ARG A 8 84.70 40.32 1.06
N TRP A 9 85.36 39.73 2.04
CA TRP A 9 85.10 38.37 2.53
C TRP A 9 83.69 38.14 3.12
N PRO A 10 83.04 39.08 3.84
CA PRO A 10 81.69 38.83 4.36
C PRO A 10 80.62 38.76 3.25
N VAL A 11 80.87 39.35 2.08
CA VAL A 11 79.94 39.31 0.94
C VAL A 11 79.89 37.90 0.32
N TRP A 12 81.03 37.22 0.24
CA TRP A 12 81.10 35.85 -0.27
C TRP A 12 80.47 34.83 0.68
N ALA A 13 80.59 35.03 2.00
CA ALA A 13 79.95 34.17 2.98
C ALA A 13 78.41 34.20 2.89
N VAL A 14 77.82 35.39 2.65
CA VAL A 14 76.37 35.54 2.49
C VAL A 14 75.86 34.87 1.21
N VAL A 15 76.62 34.91 0.12
CA VAL A 15 76.27 34.25 -1.15
C VAL A 15 76.29 32.73 -1.01
N VAL A 16 77.28 32.17 -0.31
CA VAL A 16 77.36 30.71 -0.08
C VAL A 16 76.23 30.22 0.81
N ILE A 17 75.85 30.99 1.85
CA ILE A 17 74.71 30.67 2.70
C ILE A 17 73.39 30.78 1.92
N GLY A 18 73.26 31.76 1.03
CA GLY A 18 72.11 31.90 0.13
C GLY A 18 71.96 30.73 -0.84
N LEU A 19 73.08 30.26 -1.42
CA LEU A 19 73.08 29.10 -2.32
C LEU A 19 72.85 27.78 -1.58
N ALA A 20 73.38 27.62 -0.36
CA ALA A 20 73.10 26.46 0.49
C ALA A 20 71.62 26.44 0.94
N GLY A 21 71.04 27.60 1.25
CA GLY A 21 69.63 27.74 1.58
C GLY A 21 68.71 27.44 0.38
N ALA A 22 69.07 27.92 -0.81
CA ALA A 22 68.35 27.62 -2.05
C ALA A 22 68.47 26.14 -2.44
N GLY A 23 69.65 25.53 -2.29
CA GLY A 23 69.88 24.11 -2.51
C GLY A 23 69.10 23.23 -1.54
N TYR A 24 69.04 23.61 -0.26
CA TYR A 24 68.25 22.92 0.75
C TYR A 24 66.73 23.06 0.51
N ALA A 25 66.28 24.24 0.08
CA ALA A 25 64.88 24.48 -0.29
C ALA A 25 64.48 23.69 -1.55
N TRP A 26 65.38 23.55 -2.52
CA TRP A 26 65.17 22.74 -3.72
C TRP A 26 65.16 21.24 -3.39
N TYR A 27 66.07 20.78 -2.54
CA TYR A 27 66.12 19.39 -2.07
C TYR A 27 64.86 18.98 -1.28
N LYS A 28 64.30 19.89 -0.47
CA LYS A 28 63.00 19.64 0.19
C LYS A 28 61.78 19.74 -0.73
N ARG A 29 61.89 20.40 -1.89
CA ARG A 29 60.83 20.45 -2.92
C ARG A 29 60.84 19.27 -3.89
N GLY A 30 61.92 18.48 -3.93
CA GLY A 30 62.09 17.33 -4.82
C GLY A 30 61.56 15.98 -4.30
N LYS A 31 60.90 15.94 -3.14
CA LYS A 31 60.15 14.73 -2.75
C LYS A 31 58.76 14.83 -3.37
N PRO A 32 58.38 13.95 -4.32
CA PRO A 32 56.98 13.88 -4.74
C PRO A 32 56.16 13.66 -3.48
N ALA A 33 55.18 14.54 -3.24
CA ALA A 33 54.16 14.28 -2.25
C ALA A 33 53.59 12.91 -2.60
N SER A 34 53.85 11.91 -1.74
CA SER A 34 53.09 10.68 -1.76
C SER A 34 51.65 11.12 -1.62
N ASP A 35 50.89 10.96 -2.70
CA ASP A 35 49.44 11.19 -2.74
C ASP A 35 48.89 10.64 -1.42
N PRO A 36 48.19 11.43 -0.57
CA PRO A 36 47.77 10.98 0.74
C PRO A 36 47.09 9.63 0.55
N ALA A 37 47.74 8.57 1.07
CA ALA A 37 47.36 7.19 0.81
C ALA A 37 45.87 7.10 1.09
N GLN A 38 45.09 6.96 0.02
CA GLN A 38 43.65 7.10 0.11
C GLN A 38 43.19 5.92 0.95
N GLU A 39 42.83 6.19 2.21
CA GLU A 39 42.59 5.11 3.15
C GLU A 39 41.25 4.48 2.79
N TYR A 40 41.31 3.27 2.23
CA TYR A 40 40.13 2.57 1.78
C TYR A 40 39.43 1.92 2.97
N ARG A 41 38.13 2.15 3.11
CA ARG A 41 37.30 1.30 3.96
C ARG A 41 37.18 -0.05 3.27
N THR A 42 37.63 -1.11 3.93
CA THR A 42 37.64 -2.45 3.37
C THR A 42 36.84 -3.42 4.22
N ALA A 43 36.43 -4.53 3.60
CA ALA A 43 35.89 -5.68 4.30
C ALA A 43 36.50 -6.96 3.73
N VAL A 44 36.57 -7.98 4.58
CA VAL A 44 37.02 -9.31 4.19
C VAL A 44 35.81 -10.12 3.71
N VAL A 45 35.98 -10.85 2.60
CA VAL A 45 34.97 -11.81 2.12
C VAL A 45 34.90 -12.97 3.12
N THR A 46 33.72 -13.18 3.70
CA THR A 46 33.49 -14.26 4.68
C THR A 46 32.42 -15.21 4.17
N ARG A 47 32.40 -16.44 4.68
CA ARG A 47 31.26 -17.34 4.49
C ARG A 47 30.21 -17.12 5.56
N GLY A 48 28.94 -17.20 5.18
CA GLY A 48 27.82 -17.09 6.10
C GLY A 48 26.50 -17.47 5.45
N SER A 49 25.43 -17.38 6.22
CA SER A 49 24.06 -17.47 5.69
C SER A 49 23.61 -16.12 5.13
N VAL A 50 22.96 -16.14 3.97
CA VAL A 50 22.25 -14.99 3.39
C VAL A 50 20.78 -15.40 3.25
N VAL A 51 19.88 -14.59 3.80
CA VAL A 51 18.44 -14.86 3.79
C VAL A 51 17.74 -13.69 3.12
N GLN A 52 17.18 -13.93 1.94
CA GLN A 52 16.34 -12.96 1.27
C GLN A 52 14.93 -13.08 1.84
N ALA A 53 14.40 -11.96 2.31
CA ALA A 53 13.07 -11.90 2.87
C ALA A 53 12.31 -10.67 2.38
N VAL A 54 11.02 -10.85 2.15
CA VAL A 54 10.09 -9.78 1.80
C VAL A 54 9.36 -9.37 3.08
N THR A 55 9.44 -8.09 3.42
CA THR A 55 8.73 -7.55 4.59
C THR A 55 7.34 -7.07 4.18
N ALA A 56 6.33 -7.47 4.94
CA ALA A 56 4.95 -7.08 4.73
C ALA A 56 4.26 -6.83 6.06
N ASN A 57 3.42 -5.81 6.11
CA ASN A 57 2.63 -5.48 7.29
C ASN A 57 1.22 -6.00 7.10
N GLY A 58 0.62 -6.54 8.16
CA GLY A 58 -0.71 -7.12 8.08
C GLY A 58 -1.44 -7.07 9.40
N GLN A 59 -2.71 -7.47 9.36
CA GLN A 59 -3.54 -7.62 10.56
C GLN A 59 -3.80 -9.10 10.83
N ILE A 60 -3.74 -9.46 12.11
CA ILE A 60 -4.12 -10.79 12.59
C ILE A 60 -5.65 -10.88 12.67
N SER A 61 -6.21 -11.87 12.00
CA SER A 61 -7.64 -12.16 11.97
C SER A 61 -7.90 -13.64 12.24
N PRO A 62 -9.03 -14.02 12.84
CA PRO A 62 -9.41 -15.43 12.97
C PRO A 62 -9.64 -16.04 11.59
N VAL A 63 -9.34 -17.33 11.42
CA VAL A 63 -9.56 -18.02 10.13
C VAL A 63 -11.03 -18.07 9.75
N LYS A 64 -11.92 -18.19 10.74
CA LYS A 64 -13.38 -18.19 10.56
C LYS A 64 -14.03 -17.23 11.55
N SER A 65 -14.61 -16.16 11.02
CA SER A 65 -15.48 -15.24 11.76
C SER A 65 -16.84 -15.09 11.09
N VAL A 66 -17.88 -14.93 11.88
CA VAL A 66 -19.24 -14.68 11.41
C VAL A 66 -19.74 -13.36 11.99
N GLN A 67 -20.27 -12.52 11.12
CA GLN A 67 -20.93 -11.27 11.48
C GLN A 67 -22.42 -11.57 11.70
N VAL A 68 -22.93 -11.30 12.89
CA VAL A 68 -24.34 -11.46 13.23
C VAL A 68 -25.00 -10.09 13.19
N GLY A 69 -26.02 -9.95 12.35
CA GLY A 69 -26.83 -8.75 12.20
C GLY A 69 -28.31 -8.99 12.49
N SER A 70 -29.11 -7.92 12.46
CA SER A 70 -30.57 -8.03 12.58
C SER A 70 -31.26 -8.19 11.23
N GLN A 71 -32.23 -9.10 11.15
CA GLN A 71 -33.12 -9.24 10.00
C GLN A 71 -34.42 -8.43 10.13
N VAL A 72 -34.74 -7.96 11.35
CA VAL A 72 -35.94 -7.18 11.64
C VAL A 72 -35.58 -5.86 12.32
N SER A 73 -36.37 -4.83 12.06
CA SER A 73 -36.17 -3.53 12.69
C SER A 73 -36.87 -3.49 14.05
N GLY A 74 -36.23 -2.90 15.05
CA GLY A 74 -36.79 -2.77 16.40
C GLY A 74 -35.78 -2.21 17.39
N ILE A 75 -36.17 -2.15 18.66
CA ILE A 75 -35.32 -1.69 19.76
C ILE A 75 -34.73 -2.92 20.46
N ILE A 76 -33.44 -2.90 20.79
CA ILE A 76 -32.82 -3.97 21.58
C ILE A 76 -33.36 -3.93 23.00
N GLN A 77 -34.10 -4.97 23.39
CA GLN A 77 -34.67 -5.12 24.72
C GLN A 77 -33.65 -5.68 25.72
N SER A 78 -32.86 -6.66 25.31
CA SER A 78 -31.91 -7.34 26.20
C SER A 78 -30.73 -7.92 25.43
N ILE A 79 -29.57 -7.95 26.08
CA ILE A 79 -28.33 -8.55 25.58
C ILE A 79 -27.87 -9.58 26.62
N TYR A 80 -27.61 -10.82 26.18
CA TYR A 80 -27.31 -11.95 27.06
C TYR A 80 -25.84 -12.33 27.08
N VAL A 81 -25.03 -11.77 26.18
CA VAL A 81 -23.60 -12.08 26.05
C VAL A 81 -22.79 -10.80 25.95
N ASP A 82 -21.59 -10.83 26.50
CA ASP A 82 -20.67 -9.70 26.46
C ASP A 82 -19.37 -10.04 25.72
N TYR A 83 -18.50 -9.05 25.54
CA TYR A 83 -17.18 -9.22 24.91
C TYR A 83 -16.41 -10.38 25.55
N ASN A 84 -15.72 -11.16 24.72
CA ASN A 84 -14.94 -12.35 25.11
C ASN A 84 -15.76 -13.51 25.72
N SER A 85 -17.09 -13.43 25.72
CA SER A 85 -17.92 -14.54 26.19
C SER A 85 -17.92 -15.67 25.15
N PRO A 86 -17.76 -16.94 25.57
CA PRO A 86 -17.97 -18.08 24.69
C PRO A 86 -19.46 -18.24 24.40
N VAL A 87 -19.79 -18.59 23.16
CA VAL A 87 -21.15 -18.82 22.67
C VAL A 87 -21.23 -20.14 21.91
N THR A 88 -22.39 -20.76 22.00
CA THR A 88 -22.72 -21.99 21.28
C THR A 88 -23.70 -21.73 20.15
N ASN A 89 -23.69 -22.58 19.13
CA ASN A 89 -24.62 -22.51 18.01
C ASN A 89 -26.07 -22.59 18.53
N GLY A 90 -26.91 -21.65 18.10
CA GLY A 90 -28.31 -21.54 18.52
C GLY A 90 -28.50 -20.81 19.85
N GLN A 91 -27.45 -20.46 20.58
CA GLN A 91 -27.57 -19.70 21.82
C GLN A 91 -28.12 -18.30 21.56
N VAL A 92 -29.10 -17.88 22.36
CA VAL A 92 -29.65 -16.53 22.32
C VAL A 92 -28.60 -15.54 22.84
N ILE A 93 -28.23 -14.57 22.00
CA ILE A 93 -27.22 -13.55 22.31
C ILE A 93 -27.82 -12.17 22.54
N ALA A 94 -28.94 -11.86 21.87
CA ALA A 94 -29.68 -10.61 22.06
C ALA A 94 -31.15 -10.80 21.70
N GLN A 95 -31.97 -9.90 22.20
CA GLN A 95 -33.41 -9.88 21.95
C GLN A 95 -33.86 -8.47 21.58
N ILE A 96 -34.53 -8.38 20.44
CA ILE A 96 -35.28 -7.19 20.01
C ILE A 96 -36.65 -7.25 20.69
N ASP A 97 -37.20 -6.09 21.05
CA ASP A 97 -38.52 -6.00 21.66
C ASP A 97 -39.57 -6.75 20.80
N PRO A 98 -40.14 -7.86 21.31
CA PRO A 98 -41.08 -8.67 20.56
C PRO A 98 -42.51 -8.15 20.66
N SER A 99 -42.79 -7.06 21.39
CA SER A 99 -44.14 -6.59 21.72
C SER A 99 -45.02 -6.42 20.48
N THR A 100 -44.56 -5.65 19.49
CA THR A 100 -45.28 -5.39 18.24
C THR A 100 -45.40 -6.63 17.37
N PHE A 101 -44.37 -7.47 17.33
CA PHE A 101 -44.38 -8.72 16.56
C PHE A 101 -45.34 -9.77 17.15
N LYS A 102 -45.44 -9.85 18.48
CA LYS A 102 -46.42 -10.69 19.18
C LYS A 102 -47.84 -10.22 18.89
N GLN A 103 -48.09 -8.91 18.94
CA GLN A 103 -49.40 -8.34 18.59
C GLN A 103 -49.79 -8.65 17.14
N ASN A 104 -48.85 -8.55 16.20
CA ASN A 104 -49.09 -8.90 14.80
C ASN A 104 -49.39 -10.40 14.62
N LEU A 105 -48.69 -11.28 15.34
CA LEU A 105 -48.98 -12.71 15.33
C LEU A 105 -50.38 -13.00 15.88
N THR A 106 -50.74 -12.41 17.02
CA THR A 106 -52.08 -12.58 17.61
C THR A 106 -53.19 -12.08 16.67
N GLN A 107 -52.95 -10.96 15.97
CA GLN A 107 -53.88 -10.45 14.96
C GLN A 107 -54.04 -11.43 13.79
N ALA A 108 -52.93 -11.94 13.25
CA ALA A 108 -52.96 -12.92 12.16
C ALA A 108 -53.65 -14.24 12.57
N GLU A 109 -53.44 -14.69 13.81
CA GLU A 109 -54.09 -15.89 14.37
C GLU A 109 -55.61 -15.70 14.51
N ALA A 110 -56.07 -14.52 14.94
CA ALA A 110 -57.50 -14.20 15.00
C ALA A 110 -58.15 -14.18 13.60
N GLU A 111 -57.44 -13.66 12.59
CA GLU A 111 -57.90 -13.67 11.21
C GLU A 111 -57.95 -15.08 10.61
N LEU A 112 -57.00 -15.94 10.96
CA LEU A 112 -57.03 -17.35 10.60
C LEU A 112 -58.23 -18.04 11.23
N SER A 113 -58.48 -17.84 12.53
CA SER A 113 -59.63 -18.41 13.23
C SER A 113 -60.97 -18.01 12.58
N ASN A 114 -61.10 -16.75 12.15
CA ASN A 114 -62.28 -16.30 11.39
C ASN A 114 -62.41 -16.99 10.03
N ALA A 115 -61.30 -17.21 9.31
CA ALA A 115 -61.30 -17.92 8.03
C ALA A 115 -61.59 -19.41 8.19
N GLU A 116 -61.16 -20.03 9.29
CA GLU A 116 -61.48 -21.41 9.64
C GLU A 116 -62.97 -21.58 9.93
N ALA A 117 -63.58 -20.68 10.70
CA ALA A 117 -65.02 -20.69 10.95
C ALA A 117 -65.83 -20.51 9.64
N ALA A 118 -65.36 -19.64 8.74
CA ALA A 118 -65.98 -19.46 7.42
C ALA A 118 -65.86 -20.71 6.54
N LEU A 119 -64.71 -21.40 6.58
CA LEU A 119 -64.51 -22.67 5.89
C LEU A 119 -65.42 -23.77 6.45
N GLU A 120 -65.51 -23.88 7.77
CA GLU A 120 -66.38 -24.86 8.42
C GLU A 120 -67.84 -24.65 7.99
N LEU A 121 -68.31 -23.40 7.98
CA LEU A 121 -69.64 -23.06 7.49
C LEU A 121 -69.82 -23.44 6.01
N ALA A 122 -68.84 -23.13 5.15
CA ALA A 122 -68.89 -23.48 3.73
C ALA A 122 -68.90 -25.01 3.51
N GLN A 123 -68.12 -25.76 4.29
CA GLN A 123 -68.10 -27.23 4.27
C GLN A 123 -69.44 -27.82 4.70
N LEU A 124 -70.06 -27.29 5.75
CA LEU A 124 -71.39 -27.72 6.21
C LEU A 124 -72.48 -27.41 5.17
N ASN A 125 -72.40 -26.26 4.51
CA ASN A 125 -73.33 -25.89 3.44
C ASN A 125 -73.14 -26.79 2.21
N HIS A 126 -71.90 -27.04 1.79
CA HIS A 126 -71.60 -27.95 0.68
C HIS A 126 -72.07 -29.38 0.97
N ARG A 127 -71.84 -29.88 2.19
CA ARG A 127 -72.29 -31.22 2.61
C ARG A 127 -73.81 -31.34 2.53
N ARG A 128 -74.54 -30.36 3.08
CA ARG A 128 -76.00 -30.30 2.98
C ARG A 128 -76.47 -30.21 1.53
N ALA A 129 -75.85 -29.36 0.72
CA ALA A 129 -76.19 -29.22 -0.70
C ALA A 129 -75.94 -30.52 -1.49
N LYS A 130 -74.86 -31.25 -1.19
CA LYS A 130 -74.56 -32.55 -1.80
C LYS A 130 -75.66 -33.58 -1.52
N GLU A 131 -76.13 -33.67 -0.28
CA GLU A 131 -77.23 -34.56 0.11
C GLU A 131 -78.53 -34.16 -0.59
N LEU A 132 -78.89 -32.88 -0.56
CA LEU A 132 -80.11 -32.37 -1.22
C LEU A 132 -80.07 -32.56 -2.74
N HIS A 133 -78.91 -32.35 -3.38
CA HIS A 133 -78.75 -32.55 -4.82
C HIS A 133 -78.85 -34.03 -5.20
N SER A 134 -78.30 -34.94 -4.39
CA SER A 134 -78.45 -36.38 -4.60
C SER A 134 -79.92 -36.84 -4.53
N ASN A 135 -80.72 -36.15 -3.72
CA ASN A 135 -82.17 -36.34 -3.62
C ASN A 135 -82.97 -35.52 -4.66
N GLN A 136 -82.31 -34.85 -5.61
CA GLN A 136 -82.91 -34.00 -6.65
C GLN A 136 -83.74 -32.82 -6.10
N LEU A 137 -83.42 -32.33 -4.90
CA LEU A 137 -84.14 -31.24 -4.22
C LEU A 137 -83.57 -29.83 -4.49
N ILE A 138 -82.38 -29.73 -5.11
CA ILE A 138 -81.76 -28.45 -5.52
C ILE A 138 -81.21 -28.54 -6.95
N THR A 139 -81.04 -27.39 -7.60
CA THR A 139 -80.53 -27.32 -8.97
C THR A 139 -79.02 -27.59 -9.03
N GLN A 140 -78.51 -27.97 -10.21
CA GLN A 140 -77.06 -28.11 -10.44
C GLN A 140 -76.32 -26.78 -10.18
N ALA A 141 -76.91 -25.65 -10.59
CA ALA A 141 -76.31 -24.33 -10.39
C ALA A 141 -76.16 -23.98 -8.89
N ASP A 142 -77.15 -24.34 -8.06
CA ASP A 142 -77.06 -24.14 -6.61
C ASP A 142 -75.99 -25.04 -5.97
N TYR A 143 -75.86 -26.28 -6.44
CA TYR A 143 -74.81 -27.18 -5.97
C TYR A 143 -73.41 -26.69 -6.37
N ASP A 144 -73.22 -26.32 -7.63
CA ASP A 144 -71.94 -25.79 -8.16
C ASP A 144 -71.53 -24.52 -7.43
N LYS A 145 -72.49 -23.66 -7.06
CA LYS A 145 -72.22 -22.48 -6.22
C LYS A 145 -71.60 -22.85 -4.88
N THR A 146 -72.08 -23.91 -4.22
CA THR A 146 -71.48 -24.35 -2.93
C THR A 146 -70.07 -24.91 -3.09
N ILE A 147 -69.74 -25.50 -4.24
CA ILE A 147 -68.37 -25.95 -4.55
C ILE A 147 -67.46 -24.73 -4.69
N VAL A 148 -67.90 -23.71 -5.43
CA VAL A 148 -67.13 -22.47 -5.58
C VAL A 148 -66.96 -21.77 -4.23
N ASP A 149 -68.00 -21.67 -3.42
CA ASP A 149 -67.95 -21.06 -2.08
C ASP A 149 -66.99 -21.83 -1.15
N LEU A 150 -66.99 -23.18 -1.21
CA LEU A 150 -66.04 -24.01 -0.48
C LEU A 150 -64.60 -23.73 -0.93
N HIS A 151 -64.32 -23.77 -2.24
CA HIS A 151 -62.98 -23.48 -2.76
C HIS A 151 -62.51 -22.06 -2.42
N GLN A 152 -63.41 -21.08 -2.39
CA GLN A 152 -63.10 -19.71 -1.98
C GLN A 152 -62.72 -19.65 -0.49
N ALA A 153 -63.46 -20.34 0.38
CA ALA A 153 -63.16 -20.40 1.80
C ALA A 153 -61.84 -21.14 2.08
N GLU A 154 -61.56 -22.22 1.35
CA GLU A 154 -60.28 -22.94 1.43
C GLU A 154 -59.11 -22.06 1.00
N ALA A 155 -59.26 -21.33 -0.10
CA ALA A 155 -58.26 -20.37 -0.56
C ALA A 155 -58.04 -19.25 0.47
N ALA A 156 -59.12 -18.73 1.07
CA ALA A 156 -59.05 -17.70 2.11
C ALA A 156 -58.32 -18.20 3.35
N LYS A 157 -58.61 -19.42 3.84
CA LYS A 157 -57.88 -20.05 4.95
C LYS A 157 -56.39 -20.14 4.63
N LYS A 158 -56.03 -20.67 3.47
CA LYS A 158 -54.63 -20.82 3.05
C LYS A 158 -53.88 -19.48 2.99
N MET A 159 -54.54 -18.40 2.58
CA MET A 159 -53.96 -17.06 2.63
C MET A 159 -53.71 -16.59 4.07
N ARG A 160 -54.64 -16.83 5.00
CA ARG A 160 -54.46 -16.46 6.41
C ARG A 160 -53.42 -17.32 7.13
N GLU A 161 -53.34 -18.61 6.81
CA GLU A 161 -52.27 -19.50 7.29
C GLU A 161 -50.88 -18.96 6.89
N ALA A 162 -50.72 -18.55 5.63
CA ALA A 162 -49.47 -17.96 5.15
C ALA A 162 -49.14 -16.64 5.89
N ALA A 163 -50.15 -15.84 6.25
CA ALA A 163 -49.96 -14.63 7.03
C ALA A 163 -49.51 -14.92 8.47
N VAL A 164 -50.08 -15.94 9.12
CA VAL A 164 -49.65 -16.42 10.45
C VAL A 164 -48.20 -16.91 10.41
N GLU A 165 -47.84 -17.73 9.44
CA GLU A 165 -46.47 -18.22 9.31
C GLU A 165 -45.48 -17.08 9.06
N ARG A 166 -45.85 -16.08 8.26
CA ARG A 166 -45.04 -14.87 8.08
C ARG A 166 -44.83 -14.13 9.40
N ALA A 167 -45.90 -13.86 10.15
CA ALA A 167 -45.82 -13.17 11.43
C ALA A 167 -45.01 -13.96 12.48
N ARG A 168 -45.12 -15.29 12.47
CA ARG A 168 -44.34 -16.20 13.32
C ARG A 168 -42.84 -16.16 12.99
N VAL A 169 -42.48 -16.15 11.70
CA VAL A 169 -41.08 -16.01 11.27
C VAL A 169 -40.53 -14.64 11.67
N GLU A 170 -41.27 -13.56 11.46
CA GLU A 170 -40.88 -12.22 11.89
C GLU A 170 -40.67 -12.15 13.41
N LEU A 171 -41.56 -12.77 14.20
CA LEU A 171 -41.40 -12.89 15.65
C LEU A 171 -40.15 -13.71 16.02
N SER A 172 -39.89 -14.83 15.34
CA SER A 172 -38.69 -15.64 15.61
C SER A 172 -37.39 -14.87 15.35
N ARG A 173 -37.39 -13.98 14.34
CA ARG A 173 -36.25 -13.12 13.99
C ARG A 173 -35.99 -12.00 15.00
N THR A 174 -36.91 -11.75 15.94
CA THR A 174 -36.65 -10.84 17.08
C THR A 174 -35.62 -11.41 18.05
N THR A 175 -35.45 -12.74 18.07
CA THR A 175 -34.46 -13.43 18.89
C THR A 175 -33.20 -13.62 18.07
N ILE A 176 -32.13 -12.91 18.43
CA ILE A 176 -30.84 -13.01 17.75
C ILE A 176 -30.05 -14.14 18.38
N THR A 177 -29.68 -15.13 17.58
CA THR A 177 -28.92 -16.31 18.00
C THR A 177 -27.55 -16.37 17.36
N ALA A 178 -26.61 -17.09 18.00
CA ALA A 178 -25.28 -17.33 17.45
C ALA A 178 -25.34 -18.43 16.36
N PRO A 179 -24.87 -18.16 15.12
CA PRO A 179 -24.92 -19.13 14.02
C PRO A 179 -23.79 -20.17 14.08
N VAL A 180 -22.78 -19.97 14.92
CA VAL A 180 -21.62 -20.85 15.09
C VAL A 180 -21.19 -20.88 16.56
N ASN A 181 -20.56 -21.98 16.98
CA ASN A 181 -19.81 -22.00 18.24
C ASN A 181 -18.61 -21.06 18.11
N GLY A 182 -18.27 -20.33 19.18
CA GLY A 182 -17.17 -19.38 19.12
C GLY A 182 -17.05 -18.45 20.32
N ILE A 183 -16.29 -17.38 20.17
CA ILE A 183 -16.10 -16.32 21.16
C ILE A 183 -16.52 -14.98 20.53
N VAL A 184 -17.26 -14.18 21.30
CA VAL A 184 -17.67 -12.83 20.89
C VAL A 184 -16.45 -11.91 20.88
N ILE A 185 -16.04 -11.45 19.70
CA ILE A 185 -14.92 -10.52 19.52
C ILE A 185 -15.38 -9.08 19.74
N SER A 186 -16.49 -8.70 19.11
CA SER A 186 -17.06 -7.36 19.23
C SER A 186 -18.56 -7.41 19.40
N ARG A 187 -19.06 -6.42 20.13
CA ARG A 187 -20.46 -6.05 20.26
C ARG A 187 -20.58 -4.60 19.81
N ASN A 188 -21.46 -4.34 18.86
CA ASN A 188 -21.64 -3.04 18.22
C ASN A 188 -23.06 -2.50 18.49
N VAL A 189 -23.66 -2.91 19.59
CA VAL A 189 -25.02 -2.55 19.98
C VAL A 189 -25.19 -2.53 21.49
N ASP A 190 -26.05 -1.65 21.97
CA ASP A 190 -26.43 -1.53 23.39
C ASP A 190 -27.94 -1.66 23.60
N VAL A 191 -28.34 -2.00 24.83
CA VAL A 191 -29.75 -2.08 25.23
C VAL A 191 -30.41 -0.72 25.07
N GLY A 192 -31.61 -0.69 24.46
CA GLY A 192 -32.33 0.54 24.14
C GLY A 192 -31.95 1.16 22.79
N GLN A 193 -30.94 0.66 22.09
CA GLN A 193 -30.60 1.12 20.75
C GLN A 193 -31.60 0.59 19.71
N THR A 194 -31.99 1.47 18.78
CA THR A 194 -32.81 1.09 17.62
C THR A 194 -31.95 0.52 16.51
N VAL A 195 -32.28 -0.69 16.05
CA VAL A 195 -31.68 -1.31 14.88
C VAL A 195 -32.67 -1.25 13.71
N ALA A 196 -32.19 -0.80 12.56
CA ALA A 196 -32.99 -0.74 11.33
C ALA A 196 -32.40 -1.68 10.28
N ALA A 197 -33.21 -2.61 9.76
CA ALA A 197 -32.78 -3.62 8.79
C ALA A 197 -32.79 -3.12 7.33
N SER A 198 -32.87 -1.81 7.09
CA SER A 198 -33.50 -1.29 5.88
C SER A 198 -32.63 -1.20 4.60
N PHE A 199 -31.30 -1.23 4.63
CA PHE A 199 -30.47 -1.30 3.39
C PHE A 199 -29.03 -1.76 3.63
N ASN A 200 -28.45 -1.47 4.80
CA ASN A 200 -27.23 -2.08 5.29
C ASN A 200 -27.58 -2.80 6.59
N THR A 201 -27.39 -4.11 6.65
CA THR A 201 -27.58 -4.85 7.89
C THR A 201 -26.47 -4.45 8.87
N PRO A 202 -26.77 -3.73 9.96
CA PRO A 202 -25.73 -3.40 10.93
C PRO A 202 -25.20 -4.71 11.53
N THR A 203 -23.88 -4.83 11.59
CA THR A 203 -23.24 -5.91 12.32
C THR A 203 -23.42 -5.64 13.81
N LEU A 204 -24.16 -6.49 14.51
CA LEU A 204 -24.41 -6.38 15.94
C LEU A 204 -23.32 -7.07 16.75
N PHE A 205 -22.90 -8.25 16.28
CA PHE A 205 -21.86 -9.05 16.92
C PHE A 205 -20.89 -9.61 15.89
N LEU A 206 -19.62 -9.70 16.26
CA LEU A 206 -18.60 -10.45 15.52
C LEU A 206 -18.18 -11.66 16.36
N ILE A 207 -18.38 -12.86 15.83
CA ILE A 207 -18.06 -14.12 16.53
C ILE A 207 -16.93 -14.82 15.79
N ALA A 208 -15.82 -15.11 16.48
CA ALA A 208 -14.76 -15.98 15.97
C ALA A 208 -15.06 -17.43 16.37
N ASN A 209 -14.94 -18.37 15.43
CA ASN A 209 -15.13 -19.80 15.73
C ASN A 209 -13.98 -20.35 16.58
N ASP A 210 -12.75 -20.07 16.17
CA ASP A 210 -11.54 -20.59 16.81
C ASP A 210 -10.46 -19.50 16.81
N LEU A 211 -9.94 -19.17 18.00
CA LEU A 211 -8.85 -18.21 18.20
C LEU A 211 -7.48 -18.90 18.26
N ALA A 212 -7.43 -20.23 18.34
CA ALA A 212 -6.19 -20.99 18.27
C ALA A 212 -5.64 -21.05 16.83
N LYS A 213 -6.53 -20.91 15.84
CA LYS A 213 -6.16 -20.81 14.42
C LYS A 213 -6.39 -19.40 13.93
N MET A 214 -5.30 -18.70 13.68
CA MET A 214 -5.29 -17.33 13.21
C MET A 214 -4.70 -17.27 11.80
N GLN A 215 -4.95 -16.17 11.12
CA GLN A 215 -4.30 -15.85 9.86
C GLN A 215 -3.86 -14.39 9.88
N ILE A 216 -2.76 -14.07 9.20
CA ILE A 216 -2.35 -12.71 8.95
C ILE A 216 -2.71 -12.38 7.51
N GLU A 217 -3.44 -11.28 7.31
CA GLU A 217 -3.61 -10.69 6.00
C GLU A 217 -2.49 -9.68 5.76
N ALA A 218 -1.36 -10.15 5.23
CA ALA A 218 -0.16 -9.35 5.00
C ALA A 218 -0.25 -8.64 3.64
N MET A 219 -0.01 -7.33 3.64
CA MET A 219 0.02 -6.53 2.43
C MET A 219 1.44 -6.52 1.86
N VAL A 220 1.68 -7.30 0.81
CA VAL A 220 2.95 -7.35 0.07
C VAL A 220 2.88 -6.37 -1.09
N SER A 221 3.93 -5.59 -1.34
CA SER A 221 3.96 -4.64 -2.46
C SER A 221 4.04 -5.36 -3.81
N GLU A 222 3.48 -4.76 -4.87
CA GLU A 222 3.61 -5.26 -6.25
C GLU A 222 5.06 -5.52 -6.68
N ALA A 223 6.01 -4.73 -6.19
CA ALA A 223 7.43 -4.91 -6.51
C ALA A 223 8.01 -6.22 -5.96
N ASP A 224 7.46 -6.74 -4.85
CA ASP A 224 8.04 -7.84 -4.08
C ASP A 224 7.19 -9.13 -4.15
N VAL A 225 5.94 -9.06 -4.59
CA VAL A 225 5.01 -10.21 -4.64
C VAL A 225 5.49 -11.32 -5.57
N GLY A 226 6.31 -11.00 -6.58
CA GLY A 226 6.76 -11.96 -7.59
C GLY A 226 7.53 -13.16 -7.01
N GLY A 227 8.28 -12.95 -5.92
CA GLY A 227 9.05 -14.01 -5.24
C GLY A 227 8.30 -14.72 -4.10
N VAL A 228 7.04 -14.36 -3.84
CA VAL A 228 6.23 -14.94 -2.75
C VAL A 228 5.42 -16.11 -3.29
N GLU A 229 5.69 -17.30 -2.74
CA GLU A 229 5.03 -18.55 -3.13
C GLU A 229 4.32 -19.21 -1.95
N GLU A 230 3.36 -20.08 -2.25
CA GLU A 230 2.64 -20.87 -1.24
C GLU A 230 3.60 -21.85 -0.54
N GLY A 231 3.43 -22.00 0.78
CA GLY A 231 4.26 -22.86 1.62
C GLY A 231 5.55 -22.23 2.14
N GLN A 232 5.92 -21.02 1.71
CA GLN A 232 7.07 -20.31 2.27
C GLN A 232 6.93 -20.05 3.77
N ARG A 233 8.05 -20.12 4.49
CA ARG A 233 8.10 -19.85 5.93
C ARG A 233 8.06 -18.33 6.17
N VAL A 234 7.24 -17.92 7.11
CA VAL A 234 7.09 -16.52 7.52
C VAL A 234 7.49 -16.39 8.98
N GLU A 235 8.46 -15.53 9.25
CA GLU A 235 8.74 -15.05 10.61
C GLU A 235 8.00 -13.75 10.82
N PHE A 236 7.21 -13.63 11.88
CA PHE A 236 6.53 -12.38 12.18
C PHE A 236 6.66 -12.00 13.66
N THR A 237 6.56 -10.70 13.89
CA THR A 237 6.46 -10.11 15.23
C THR A 237 5.18 -9.29 15.29
N VAL A 238 4.60 -9.20 16.48
CA VAL A 238 3.45 -8.32 16.73
C VAL A 238 3.89 -7.19 17.62
N ASP A 239 3.30 -6.01 17.44
CA ASP A 239 3.68 -4.81 18.20
C ASP A 239 3.52 -5.02 19.72
N ALA A 240 2.57 -5.86 20.12
CA ALA A 240 2.35 -6.24 21.52
C ALA A 240 3.47 -7.13 22.11
N PHE A 241 4.24 -7.82 21.27
CA PHE A 241 5.29 -8.76 21.67
C PHE A 241 6.52 -8.63 20.76
N PRO A 242 7.25 -7.50 20.80
CA PRO A 242 8.33 -7.21 19.85
C PRO A 242 9.55 -8.13 20.01
N THR A 243 9.76 -8.71 21.20
CA THR A 243 10.87 -9.62 21.49
C THR A 243 10.59 -11.07 21.14
N ARG A 244 9.31 -11.43 20.93
CA ARG A 244 8.91 -12.81 20.59
C ARG A 244 8.67 -12.92 19.10
N LYS A 245 9.49 -13.74 18.45
CA LYS A 245 9.25 -14.17 17.07
C LYS A 245 8.22 -15.28 17.05
N PHE A 246 7.26 -15.17 16.15
CA PHE A 246 6.29 -16.20 15.83
C PHE A 246 6.54 -16.69 14.41
N GLU A 247 6.15 -17.93 14.16
CA GLU A 247 6.30 -18.57 12.86
C GLU A 247 4.93 -18.80 12.24
N GLY A 248 4.86 -18.70 10.92
CA GLY A 248 3.68 -19.02 10.12
C GLY A 248 4.08 -19.49 8.73
N PHE A 249 3.09 -19.89 7.93
CA PHE A 249 3.31 -20.36 6.57
C PHE A 249 2.39 -19.63 5.61
N VAL A 250 2.91 -19.28 4.43
CA VAL A 250 2.09 -18.70 3.37
C VAL A 250 1.08 -19.74 2.91
N LYS A 251 -0.21 -19.46 3.11
CA LYS A 251 -1.30 -20.31 2.65
C LYS A 251 -1.63 -20.07 1.20
N GLN A 252 -1.74 -18.79 0.83
CA GLN A 252 -2.08 -18.34 -0.52
C GLN A 252 -1.73 -16.86 -0.70
N VAL A 253 -1.47 -16.47 -1.94
CA VAL A 253 -1.36 -15.06 -2.36
C VAL A 253 -2.61 -14.71 -3.17
N ARG A 254 -3.36 -13.68 -2.76
CA ARG A 254 -4.58 -13.28 -3.50
C ARG A 254 -4.19 -12.60 -4.81
N TYR A 255 -4.79 -13.03 -5.92
CA TYR A 255 -4.59 -12.39 -7.23
C TYR A 255 -5.18 -10.98 -7.35
N ALA A 256 -6.18 -10.65 -6.53
CA ALA A 256 -6.80 -9.33 -6.56
C ALA A 256 -5.97 -8.33 -5.73
N PRO A 257 -5.43 -7.25 -6.33
CA PRO A 257 -4.70 -6.24 -5.59
C PRO A 257 -5.65 -5.33 -4.81
N ILE A 258 -5.13 -4.74 -3.74
CA ILE A 258 -5.73 -3.65 -2.99
C ILE A 258 -4.85 -2.41 -3.18
N THR A 259 -5.42 -1.35 -3.73
CA THR A 259 -4.72 -0.06 -3.86
C THR A 259 -5.01 0.79 -2.62
N ASN A 260 -3.98 1.04 -1.81
CA ASN A 260 -4.06 1.94 -0.66
C ASN A 260 -3.13 3.14 -0.89
N GLN A 261 -3.67 4.35 -0.90
CA GLN A 261 -2.90 5.59 -1.14
C GLN A 261 -2.03 5.54 -2.42
N ASN A 262 -2.59 5.02 -3.52
CA ASN A 262 -1.89 4.82 -4.82
C ASN A 262 -0.74 3.79 -4.80
N VAL A 263 -0.57 3.02 -3.72
CA VAL A 263 0.34 1.87 -3.65
C VAL A 263 -0.46 0.59 -3.84
N VAL A 264 -0.03 -0.22 -4.81
CA VAL A 264 -0.67 -1.50 -5.15
C VAL A 264 -0.07 -2.59 -4.27
N ASN A 265 -0.91 -3.23 -3.46
CA ASN A 265 -0.53 -4.32 -2.57
C ASN A 265 -1.33 -5.58 -2.89
N TYR A 266 -0.67 -6.73 -2.86
CA TYR A 266 -1.28 -8.05 -2.94
C TYR A 266 -1.41 -8.63 -1.54
N VAL A 267 -2.62 -9.08 -1.20
CA VAL A 267 -2.87 -9.67 0.13
C VAL A 267 -2.38 -11.10 0.14
N THR A 268 -1.35 -11.35 0.94
CA THR A 268 -0.83 -12.69 1.22
C THR A 268 -1.43 -13.18 2.52
N VAL A 269 -2.10 -14.34 2.47
CA VAL A 269 -2.69 -14.97 3.65
C VAL A 269 -1.66 -15.91 4.26
N VAL A 270 -1.27 -15.62 5.50
CA VAL A 270 -0.32 -16.44 6.27
C VAL A 270 -1.09 -17.16 7.35
N ASP A 271 -1.05 -18.49 7.38
CA ASP A 271 -1.64 -19.29 8.45
C ASP A 271 -0.73 -19.22 9.70
N VAL A 272 -1.34 -19.01 10.87
CA VAL A 272 -0.67 -18.79 12.14
C VAL A 272 -1.33 -19.61 13.25
N GLU A 273 -0.50 -20.34 14.00
CA GLU A 273 -0.96 -21.07 15.18
C GLU A 273 -0.85 -20.19 16.44
N ASN A 274 -1.89 -20.24 17.28
CA ASN A 274 -2.00 -19.47 18.51
C ASN A 274 -2.41 -20.36 19.70
N PRO A 275 -1.61 -21.39 20.05
CA PRO A 275 -1.95 -22.32 21.13
C PRO A 275 -2.04 -21.62 22.50
N ASP A 276 -1.28 -20.54 22.70
CA ASP A 276 -1.25 -19.78 23.95
C ASP A 276 -2.42 -18.78 24.08
N LEU A 277 -3.26 -18.60 23.04
CA LEU A 277 -4.31 -17.55 22.97
C LEU A 277 -3.80 -16.13 23.26
N LYS A 278 -2.51 -15.87 23.05
CA LYS A 278 -1.88 -14.56 23.27
C LYS A 278 -2.12 -13.60 22.12
N LEU A 279 -2.17 -14.13 20.89
CA LEU A 279 -2.49 -13.34 19.71
C LEU A 279 -3.98 -13.05 19.72
N ARG A 280 -4.36 -11.78 19.56
CA ARG A 280 -5.75 -11.35 19.51
C ARG A 280 -6.10 -10.85 18.11
N PRO A 281 -7.34 -11.07 17.63
CA PRO A 281 -7.83 -10.43 16.43
C PRO A 281 -7.61 -8.92 16.48
N GLY A 282 -7.22 -8.36 15.35
CA GLY A 282 -6.99 -6.92 15.20
C GLY A 282 -5.56 -6.44 15.45
N MET A 283 -4.67 -7.29 15.99
CA MET A 283 -3.26 -6.95 16.18
C MET A 283 -2.53 -6.73 14.84
N THR A 284 -1.67 -5.72 14.79
CA THR A 284 -0.75 -5.50 13.68
C THR A 284 0.44 -6.45 13.79
N ALA A 285 0.73 -7.15 12.70
CA ALA A 285 1.88 -8.03 12.56
C ALA A 285 2.82 -7.51 11.48
N ASN A 286 4.10 -7.46 11.80
CA ASN A 286 5.19 -7.24 10.85
C ASN A 286 5.72 -8.60 10.46
N ALA A 287 5.40 -9.03 9.24
CA ALA A 287 5.76 -10.33 8.69
C ALA A 287 6.98 -10.20 7.78
N SER A 288 7.88 -11.17 7.88
CA SER A 288 9.05 -11.35 7.03
C SER A 288 8.93 -12.71 6.36
N ILE A 289 8.57 -12.69 5.08
CA ILE A 289 8.38 -13.89 4.26
C ILE A 289 9.75 -14.27 3.71
N ILE A 290 10.24 -15.46 4.05
CA ILE A 290 11.55 -15.94 3.58
C ILE A 290 11.37 -16.50 2.17
N THR A 291 11.85 -15.77 1.16
CA THR A 291 11.74 -16.17 -0.24
C THR A 291 12.90 -17.06 -0.68
N ALA A 292 14.11 -16.80 -0.16
CA ALA A 292 15.28 -17.64 -0.40
C ALA A 292 16.23 -17.64 0.79
N ARG A 293 16.80 -18.82 1.08
CA ARG A 293 17.83 -18.99 2.10
C ARG A 293 19.00 -19.78 1.52
N ARG A 294 20.21 -19.27 1.69
CA ARG A 294 21.45 -19.99 1.35
C ARG A 294 22.42 -19.94 2.52
N ASP A 295 22.83 -21.11 2.98
CA ASP A 295 23.76 -21.27 4.09
C ASP A 295 25.17 -21.61 3.55
N GLY A 296 26.22 -21.07 4.20
CA GLY A 296 27.62 -21.38 3.87
C GLY A 296 28.17 -20.75 2.58
N VAL A 297 27.50 -19.72 2.05
CA VAL A 297 27.88 -19.02 0.82
C VAL A 297 28.88 -17.90 1.08
N LEU A 298 29.70 -17.57 0.08
CA LEU A 298 30.56 -16.39 0.13
C LEU A 298 29.67 -15.15 0.11
N ARG A 299 29.84 -14.29 1.12
CA ARG A 299 29.05 -13.08 1.25
C ARG A 299 29.94 -11.85 1.30
N VAL A 300 29.48 -10.81 0.63
CA VAL A 300 30.17 -9.53 0.53
C VAL A 300 29.21 -8.42 0.94
N PRO A 301 29.61 -7.44 1.77
CA PRO A 301 28.76 -6.31 2.10
C PRO A 301 28.27 -5.60 0.84
N THR A 302 26.97 -5.35 0.74
CA THR A 302 26.34 -4.78 -0.46
C THR A 302 26.95 -3.41 -0.85
N SER A 303 27.49 -2.68 0.12
CA SER A 303 28.22 -1.42 -0.11
C SER A 303 29.46 -1.56 -1.01
N ALA A 304 30.08 -2.74 -1.08
CA ALA A 304 31.25 -2.98 -1.94
C ALA A 304 30.94 -2.80 -3.43
N PHE A 305 29.69 -3.08 -3.84
CA PHE A 305 29.23 -2.96 -5.22
C PHE A 305 28.89 -1.51 -5.61
N LEU A 306 28.75 -0.61 -4.63
CA LEU A 306 28.44 0.80 -4.86
C LEU A 306 29.70 1.66 -5.07
N PHE A 307 30.87 1.14 -4.71
CA PHE A 307 32.12 1.89 -4.84
C PHE A 307 32.49 2.09 -6.32
N ARG A 308 32.62 3.36 -6.70
CA ARG A 308 33.22 3.78 -7.98
C ARG A 308 34.45 4.60 -7.68
N PRO A 309 35.67 4.15 -8.07
CA PRO A 309 36.84 4.99 -7.96
C PRO A 309 36.65 6.24 -8.83
N LYS A 310 37.13 7.41 -8.37
CA LYS A 310 37.19 8.60 -9.22
C LYS A 310 38.16 8.30 -10.36
N GLU A 311 37.70 8.36 -11.60
CA GLU A 311 38.57 8.22 -12.76
C GLU A 311 39.68 9.26 -12.70
N THR A 312 40.92 8.80 -12.60
CA THR A 312 42.10 9.63 -12.86
C THR A 312 42.14 9.88 -14.38
N PRO A 313 42.12 11.14 -14.86
CA PRO A 313 42.05 11.42 -16.28
C PRO A 313 43.35 11.01 -16.97
N GLY A 314 43.33 9.90 -17.71
CA GLY A 314 44.52 9.35 -18.37
C GLY A 314 44.27 8.10 -19.20
N SER A 315 43.23 8.08 -20.04
CA SER A 315 42.99 6.99 -21.00
C SER A 315 42.47 7.60 -22.31
N THR A 316 43.39 8.04 -23.15
CA THR A 316 43.11 8.58 -24.48
C THR A 316 42.75 7.44 -25.43
N VAL A 317 41.45 7.15 -25.58
CA VAL A 317 40.97 6.38 -26.73
C VAL A 317 41.03 7.30 -27.94
N ARG A 318 42.04 7.11 -28.78
CA ARG A 318 42.13 7.74 -30.10
C ARG A 318 41.14 7.05 -31.04
N THR A 319 39.95 7.62 -31.19
CA THR A 319 39.07 7.28 -32.31
C THR A 319 39.34 8.28 -33.44
N ASN A 320 39.84 7.75 -34.56
CA ASN A 320 40.16 8.47 -35.77
C ASN A 320 38.96 9.28 -36.29
N LEU A 321 39.17 10.58 -36.46
CA LEU A 321 38.30 11.50 -37.19
C LEU A 321 38.97 11.83 -38.52
N ALA A 322 38.50 11.20 -39.59
CA ALA A 322 38.68 11.70 -40.95
C ALA A 322 37.56 11.15 -41.83
N SER A 323 36.51 11.95 -42.05
CA SER A 323 36.11 12.44 -43.39
C SER A 323 34.68 13.03 -43.39
N MET A 324 34.61 14.32 -43.79
CA MET A 324 33.54 14.98 -44.56
C MET A 324 32.34 15.61 -43.80
N PRO A 325 31.69 16.67 -44.36
CA PRO A 325 32.19 18.04 -44.17
C PRO A 325 31.12 19.06 -43.73
N LEU A 326 31.66 20.21 -43.32
CA LEU A 326 31.11 21.54 -43.09
C LEU A 326 29.73 21.89 -43.72
N ALA A 327 28.78 22.30 -42.86
CA ALA A 327 27.87 23.42 -43.13
C ALA A 327 27.39 24.06 -41.81
N ALA A 328 27.83 25.32 -41.62
CA ALA A 328 27.25 26.44 -40.86
C ALA A 328 26.75 26.18 -39.41
N ALA A 329 27.45 26.64 -38.38
CA ALA A 329 27.42 28.03 -37.86
C ALA A 329 25.98 28.50 -37.57
N GLN A 330 25.54 28.70 -36.32
CA GLN A 330 26.06 29.72 -35.42
C GLN A 330 25.79 29.39 -33.95
N ALA A 331 26.76 29.80 -33.11
CA ALA A 331 26.77 29.65 -31.68
C ALA A 331 25.89 30.67 -30.97
N ARG A 332 25.36 30.19 -29.84
CA ARG A 332 24.66 30.91 -28.79
C ARG A 332 25.62 31.80 -28.01
N THR A 333 25.16 32.96 -27.56
CA THR A 333 25.63 33.57 -26.31
C THR A 333 24.49 33.63 -25.31
N ASN A 334 24.80 33.20 -24.08
CA ASN A 334 23.96 33.16 -22.90
C ASN A 334 23.22 34.47 -22.61
N SER A 335 22.01 34.39 -22.05
CA SER A 335 21.70 34.94 -20.72
C SER A 335 20.29 34.54 -20.26
N ALA A 336 20.17 34.43 -18.94
CA ALA A 336 19.05 33.93 -18.15
C ALA A 336 17.72 34.63 -18.40
N SER A 337 16.61 33.92 -18.16
CA SER A 337 15.58 34.23 -17.13
C SER A 337 14.22 33.63 -17.50
N THR A 338 13.61 32.97 -16.50
CA THR A 338 12.17 32.90 -16.26
C THR A 338 11.28 32.04 -17.17
N ASN A 339 10.76 30.99 -16.54
CA ASN A 339 9.56 30.21 -16.87
C ASN A 339 8.50 30.98 -17.67
N GLN A 340 8.22 30.53 -18.89
CA GLN A 340 6.95 30.77 -19.58
C GLN A 340 6.47 29.49 -20.28
N VAL A 341 5.23 29.14 -19.97
CA VAL A 341 4.40 28.10 -20.59
C VAL A 341 4.15 28.45 -22.07
N PRO A 342 4.13 27.50 -23.02
CA PRO A 342 3.90 27.83 -24.43
C PRO A 342 2.45 28.26 -24.66
N ARG A 343 2.25 29.42 -25.31
CA ARG A 343 0.97 29.84 -25.91
C ARG A 343 0.76 29.12 -27.25
N PRO A 344 -0.47 28.69 -27.60
CA PRO A 344 -0.78 28.31 -28.97
C PRO A 344 -1.03 29.54 -29.86
N ALA A 345 -0.91 29.27 -31.15
CA ALA A 345 -0.92 30.19 -32.27
C ALA A 345 -2.22 31.02 -32.44
N SER A 346 -2.04 32.19 -33.10
CA SER A 346 -2.99 33.00 -33.89
C SER A 346 -4.48 33.02 -33.51
N SER A 347 -4.94 34.23 -33.20
CA SER A 347 -6.21 34.63 -32.61
C SER A 347 -7.47 34.59 -33.49
N ASP A 348 -7.53 33.76 -34.53
CA ASP A 348 -8.66 33.81 -35.48
C ASP A 348 -9.68 32.66 -35.32
N ASN A 349 -9.40 31.63 -34.51
CA ASN A 349 -10.28 30.45 -34.36
C ASN A 349 -10.59 30.05 -32.89
N ALA A 350 -10.61 31.01 -31.97
CA ALA A 350 -11.03 30.73 -30.59
C ALA A 350 -12.55 30.48 -30.52
N ALA A 351 -12.96 29.33 -29.97
CA ALA A 351 -14.38 29.05 -29.72
C ALA A 351 -14.96 30.10 -28.75
N PRO A 352 -16.13 30.70 -29.06
CA PRO A 352 -16.78 31.67 -28.19
C PRO A 352 -17.10 31.07 -26.82
N THR A 353 -17.26 31.91 -25.80
CA THR A 353 -17.64 31.46 -24.46
C THR A 353 -19.10 30.98 -24.44
N PRO A 354 -19.42 29.86 -23.78
CA PRO A 354 -20.81 29.42 -23.65
C PRO A 354 -21.65 30.43 -22.86
N PRO A 355 -22.94 30.61 -23.21
CA PRO A 355 -23.80 31.63 -22.60
C PRO A 355 -23.98 31.42 -21.09
N TRP A 356 -24.14 30.18 -20.62
CA TRP A 356 -24.27 29.89 -19.19
C TRP A 356 -22.98 30.19 -18.39
N VAL A 357 -21.81 30.17 -19.04
CA VAL A 357 -20.55 30.60 -18.41
C VAL A 357 -20.47 32.12 -18.32
N ALA A 358 -20.93 32.83 -19.34
CA ALA A 358 -21.04 34.30 -19.30
C ALA A 358 -22.09 34.76 -18.26
N GLU A 359 -23.13 33.96 -18.04
CA GLU A 359 -24.20 34.19 -17.08
C GLU A 359 -23.90 33.63 -15.67
N GLY A 360 -22.77 32.95 -15.47
CA GLY A 360 -22.37 32.39 -14.18
C GLY A 360 -23.29 31.29 -13.62
N ARG A 361 -24.02 30.57 -14.49
CA ARG A 361 -24.98 29.52 -14.12
C ARG A 361 -24.62 28.16 -14.74
N PRO A 362 -25.08 27.03 -14.17
CA PRO A 362 -25.01 25.75 -14.85
C PRO A 362 -26.01 25.70 -16.03
N PRO A 363 -25.74 24.93 -17.09
CA PRO A 363 -26.66 24.78 -18.22
C PRO A 363 -27.93 24.04 -17.80
N ASN A 364 -29.08 24.43 -18.37
CA ASN A 364 -30.39 23.82 -18.16
C ASN A 364 -30.54 22.51 -18.97
N GLY A 365 -29.62 21.58 -18.74
CA GLY A 365 -29.62 20.25 -19.35
C GLY A 365 -28.85 20.13 -20.67
N PHE A 366 -28.76 18.90 -21.18
CA PHE A 366 -27.93 18.54 -22.33
C PHE A 366 -28.38 19.18 -23.66
N GLU A 367 -29.65 19.58 -23.78
CA GLU A 367 -30.19 20.19 -25.00
C GLU A 367 -29.67 21.62 -25.23
N GLU A 368 -29.49 22.41 -24.16
CA GLU A 368 -28.93 23.78 -24.24
C GLU A 368 -27.46 23.73 -24.70
N VAL A 369 -26.70 22.76 -24.19
CA VAL A 369 -25.31 22.51 -24.59
C VAL A 369 -25.21 22.08 -26.04
N ARG A 370 -26.13 21.21 -26.49
CA ARG A 370 -26.15 20.71 -27.88
C ARG A 370 -26.49 21.82 -28.87
N ARG A 371 -27.52 22.63 -28.59
CA ARG A 371 -27.90 23.76 -29.45
C ARG A 371 -26.77 24.77 -29.59
N TRP A 372 -26.04 25.04 -28.52
CA TRP A 372 -24.86 25.91 -28.58
C TRP A 372 -23.70 25.27 -29.36
N MET A 373 -23.48 23.96 -29.25
CA MET A 373 -22.45 23.28 -30.05
C MET A 373 -22.77 23.24 -31.55
N ASP A 374 -24.05 23.30 -31.91
CA ASP A 374 -24.51 23.30 -33.31
C ASP A 374 -24.36 24.69 -33.97
N THR A 375 -24.15 25.76 -33.21
CA THR A 375 -23.85 27.10 -33.76
C THR A 375 -22.37 27.33 -34.06
N LEU A 376 -21.49 26.37 -33.74
CA LEU A 376 -20.04 26.47 -33.90
C LEU A 376 -19.54 25.85 -35.20
N THR A 377 -18.46 26.40 -35.77
CA THR A 377 -17.76 25.75 -36.88
C THR A 377 -17.09 24.44 -36.42
N PRO A 378 -16.78 23.50 -37.34
CA PRO A 378 -16.18 22.21 -36.97
C PRO A 378 -14.92 22.33 -36.12
N GLU A 379 -14.02 23.28 -36.45
CA GLU A 379 -12.79 23.54 -35.70
C GLU A 379 -13.05 24.17 -34.32
N GLN A 380 -14.03 25.08 -34.21
CA GLN A 380 -14.43 25.67 -32.93
C GLN A 380 -15.10 24.65 -32.01
N ARG A 381 -15.83 23.68 -32.58
CA ARG A 381 -16.48 22.61 -31.81
C ARG A 381 -15.46 21.67 -31.18
N GLU A 382 -14.34 21.42 -31.86
CA GLU A 382 -13.25 20.62 -31.33
C GLU A 382 -12.50 21.33 -30.20
N ALA A 383 -12.22 22.63 -30.38
CA ALA A 383 -11.64 23.46 -29.32
C ALA A 383 -12.56 23.60 -28.08
N ALA A 384 -13.88 23.71 -28.28
CA ALA A 384 -14.86 23.76 -27.20
C ALA A 384 -14.94 22.42 -26.43
N ARG A 385 -14.86 21.29 -27.13
CA ARG A 385 -14.82 19.95 -26.52
C ARG A 385 -13.54 19.73 -25.73
N ALA A 386 -12.40 20.18 -26.23
CA ALA A 386 -11.13 20.12 -25.52
C ALA A 386 -11.18 20.91 -24.20
N ARG A 387 -11.70 22.16 -24.23
CA ARG A 387 -11.91 22.98 -23.03
C ARG A 387 -12.87 22.35 -22.03
N MET A 388 -13.98 21.78 -22.50
CA MET A 388 -14.98 21.17 -21.62
C MET A 388 -14.46 19.87 -20.97
N ARG A 389 -13.61 19.11 -21.68
CA ARG A 389 -12.91 17.94 -21.13
C ARG A 389 -11.91 18.32 -20.04
N GLU A 390 -11.22 19.44 -20.23
CA GLU A 390 -10.28 20.00 -19.25
C GLU A 390 -11.01 20.51 -18.00
N GLN A 391 -12.18 21.15 -18.18
CA GLN A 391 -12.98 21.71 -17.08
C GLN A 391 -13.75 20.62 -16.31
N MET A 392 -14.22 19.56 -16.97
CA MET A 392 -14.82 18.39 -16.29
C MET A 392 -13.79 17.46 -15.64
N GLY A 393 -12.51 17.58 -15.98
CA GLY A 393 -11.43 16.84 -15.31
C GLY A 393 -11.19 17.25 -13.85
N GLY A 394 -11.86 18.32 -13.37
CA GLY A 394 -11.67 18.89 -12.03
C GLY A 394 -12.85 18.77 -11.07
N ALA A 395 -13.99 18.18 -11.43
CA ALA A 395 -15.17 18.17 -10.56
C ALA A 395 -15.98 16.86 -10.62
N GLY A 396 -15.88 16.07 -9.54
CA GLY A 396 -17.02 15.32 -8.99
C GLY A 396 -17.27 13.92 -9.55
N GLY A 397 -17.32 12.94 -8.65
CA GLY A 397 -17.59 11.55 -8.97
C GLY A 397 -19.03 11.25 -9.42
N GLY A 398 -19.16 10.05 -9.99
CA GLY A 398 -20.37 9.23 -9.89
C GLY A 398 -21.51 9.54 -10.85
N MET A 399 -21.50 8.90 -12.02
CA MET A 399 -22.72 8.25 -12.53
C MET A 399 -22.36 7.19 -13.56
N GLY A 400 -22.58 5.94 -13.18
CA GLY A 400 -22.46 4.81 -14.08
C GLY A 400 -23.59 4.79 -15.10
N MET A 401 -23.26 4.51 -16.35
CA MET A 401 -24.17 3.84 -17.27
C MET A 401 -23.39 2.80 -18.08
N ARG A 402 -23.73 1.53 -17.84
CA ARG A 402 -23.48 0.41 -18.74
C ARG A 402 -24.25 0.63 -20.04
N ARG A 403 -23.57 0.55 -21.18
CA ARG A 403 -24.13 -0.08 -22.38
C ARG A 403 -22.99 -0.51 -23.30
N GLY A 404 -22.90 -1.81 -23.56
CA GLY A 404 -21.87 -2.38 -24.43
C GLY A 404 -22.20 -2.26 -25.91
N GLN A 405 -21.17 -2.35 -26.75
CA GLN A 405 -21.12 -3.22 -27.93
C GLN A 405 -19.68 -3.20 -28.48
N GLY A 406 -19.22 -4.35 -28.96
CA GLY A 406 -17.83 -4.59 -29.35
C GLY A 406 -17.41 -4.08 -30.73
N MET A 407 -16.09 -4.14 -30.92
CA MET A 407 -15.25 -4.10 -32.14
C MET A 407 -13.95 -3.43 -31.68
N GLY A 408 -12.78 -4.04 -31.74
CA GLY A 408 -12.07 -4.48 -32.94
C GLY A 408 -10.64 -3.96 -32.79
N ALA A 409 -9.65 -4.80 -33.10
CA ALA A 409 -8.23 -4.55 -32.90
C ALA A 409 -7.67 -3.32 -33.66
N GLN A 410 -6.71 -2.59 -33.08
CA GLN A 410 -5.40 -2.29 -33.67
C GLN A 410 -4.51 -1.51 -32.70
N GLY A 411 -3.19 -1.71 -32.84
CA GLY A 411 -2.18 -1.40 -31.83
C GLY A 411 -1.73 0.05 -31.70
N GLY A 412 -0.73 0.25 -30.85
CA GLY A 412 -0.09 1.54 -30.63
C GLY A 412 0.89 1.51 -29.47
N PHE A 413 2.15 1.22 -29.79
CA PHE A 413 3.31 1.33 -28.89
C PHE A 413 3.39 2.74 -28.27
N GLY A 414 3.67 2.81 -26.96
CA GLY A 414 3.90 4.06 -26.25
C GLY A 414 4.85 3.84 -25.07
N SER A 415 6.15 3.86 -25.37
CA SER A 415 7.25 3.77 -24.41
C SER A 415 7.20 4.91 -23.39
N GLY A 416 6.87 4.57 -22.15
CA GLY A 416 7.05 5.45 -20.98
C GLY A 416 8.30 5.04 -20.22
N ARG A 417 9.35 5.88 -20.29
CA ARG A 417 10.57 5.79 -19.48
C ARG A 417 10.22 5.77 -17.99
N THR A 418 10.42 4.63 -17.34
CA THR A 418 10.53 4.49 -15.89
C THR A 418 11.94 4.88 -15.43
N GLY A 419 12.02 5.71 -14.39
CA GLY A 419 13.25 5.90 -13.60
C GLY A 419 13.65 4.60 -12.89
N PRO A 420 14.88 4.48 -12.37
CA PRO A 420 15.39 3.21 -11.86
C PRO A 420 14.71 2.84 -10.53
N GLY A 421 13.62 2.08 -10.62
CA GLY A 421 13.17 1.20 -9.55
C GLY A 421 14.09 -0.01 -9.50
N GLN A 422 14.57 -0.37 -8.31
CA GLN A 422 15.25 -1.63 -8.06
C GLN A 422 14.26 -2.77 -8.29
N GLN A 423 14.34 -3.39 -9.47
CA GLN A 423 13.69 -4.66 -9.76
C GLN A 423 14.41 -5.77 -8.97
N PRO A 424 13.68 -6.71 -8.34
CA PRO A 424 14.29 -7.95 -7.87
C PRO A 424 14.57 -8.83 -9.09
N ASP A 425 15.78 -8.70 -9.64
CA ASP A 425 16.22 -9.49 -10.80
C ASP A 425 16.60 -10.91 -10.37
N GLU A 426 15.81 -11.89 -10.81
CA GLU A 426 15.95 -13.32 -10.56
C GLU A 426 16.98 -13.96 -11.50
N GLY A 427 18.26 -13.72 -11.24
CA GLY A 427 19.34 -14.45 -11.91
C GLY A 427 20.73 -14.08 -11.42
N PRO A 428 21.75 -14.91 -11.72
CA PRO A 428 23.13 -14.56 -11.42
C PRO A 428 23.54 -13.27 -12.16
N VAL A 429 23.64 -12.15 -11.46
CA VAL A 429 23.97 -10.84 -12.06
C VAL A 429 25.49 -10.65 -12.02
N SER A 430 26.09 -10.28 -13.16
CA SER A 430 27.51 -9.89 -13.16
C SER A 430 27.66 -8.47 -12.65
N ARG A 431 28.37 -8.30 -11.52
CA ARG A 431 28.71 -7.00 -10.93
C ARG A 431 30.22 -6.86 -10.84
N THR A 432 30.72 -5.62 -10.78
CA THR A 432 32.16 -5.37 -10.60
C THR A 432 32.42 -4.96 -9.16
N VAL A 433 33.36 -5.62 -8.50
CA VAL A 433 33.85 -5.28 -7.16
C VAL A 433 35.33 -4.96 -7.26
N TYR A 434 35.80 -4.04 -6.42
CA TYR A 434 37.20 -3.67 -6.38
C TYR A 434 37.89 -4.41 -5.23
N VAL A 435 38.92 -5.18 -5.57
CA VAL A 435 39.71 -5.98 -4.62
C VAL A 435 41.07 -5.31 -4.41
N LEU A 436 41.53 -5.28 -3.16
CA LEU A 436 42.88 -4.82 -2.81
C LEU A 436 43.80 -6.00 -2.53
N ASP A 437 45.06 -5.82 -2.89
CA ASP A 437 46.13 -6.76 -2.58
C ASP A 437 46.45 -6.79 -1.08
N LYS A 438 46.85 -7.97 -0.59
CA LYS A 438 47.41 -8.18 0.75
C LYS A 438 48.90 -7.86 0.68
N GLY A 439 49.33 -6.65 1.03
CA GLY A 439 50.08 -6.35 2.24
C GLY A 439 50.94 -7.49 2.84
N PRO A 440 52.26 -7.33 3.01
CA PRO A 440 53.11 -8.25 3.78
C PRO A 440 52.62 -8.45 5.23
N ASP A 441 51.94 -7.43 5.78
CA ASP A 441 51.39 -7.40 7.14
C ASP A 441 49.89 -7.80 7.20
N GLY A 442 49.33 -8.33 6.11
CA GLY A 442 47.89 -8.64 5.99
C GLY A 442 46.97 -7.42 5.88
N LYS A 443 47.52 -6.20 5.86
CA LYS A 443 46.77 -4.94 5.67
C LYS A 443 46.50 -4.66 4.18
N PRO A 444 45.35 -4.05 3.82
CA PRO A 444 45.06 -3.70 2.44
C PRO A 444 46.10 -2.70 1.91
N ALA A 445 46.84 -3.09 0.86
CA ALA A 445 47.86 -2.25 0.27
C ALA A 445 47.85 -2.40 -1.26
N GLY A 446 47.71 -1.29 -1.98
CA GLY A 446 47.74 -1.27 -3.44
C GLY A 446 46.61 -0.47 -4.07
N THR A 447 46.54 -0.51 -5.40
CA THR A 447 45.46 0.12 -6.18
C THR A 447 44.30 -0.87 -6.32
N PRO A 448 43.04 -0.46 -6.11
CA PRO A 448 41.89 -1.35 -6.27
C PRO A 448 41.81 -1.93 -7.68
N ARG A 449 41.81 -3.27 -7.79
CA ARG A 449 41.68 -3.99 -9.07
C ARG A 449 40.21 -4.35 -9.32
N PRO A 450 39.63 -4.01 -10.48
CA PRO A 450 38.26 -4.39 -10.81
C PRO A 450 38.19 -5.90 -11.06
N VAL A 451 37.36 -6.60 -10.30
CA VAL A 451 37.06 -8.03 -10.45
C VAL A 451 35.58 -8.16 -10.79
N LYS A 452 35.28 -8.84 -11.89
CA LYS A 452 33.91 -9.20 -12.23
C LYS A 452 33.49 -10.39 -11.38
N VAL A 453 32.35 -10.26 -10.71
CA VAL A 453 31.81 -11.27 -9.81
C VAL A 453 30.39 -11.58 -10.20
N LEU A 454 30.02 -12.85 -10.08
CA LEU A 454 28.66 -13.31 -10.30
C LEU A 454 27.94 -13.31 -8.96
N THR A 455 26.89 -12.51 -8.83
CA THR A 455 26.15 -12.37 -7.56
C THR A 455 24.83 -13.11 -7.58
N GLY A 456 24.46 -13.69 -6.44
CA GLY A 456 23.18 -14.36 -6.21
C GLY A 456 22.26 -13.55 -5.31
N ILE A 457 21.64 -14.20 -4.32
CA ILE A 457 20.64 -13.58 -3.45
C ILE A 457 21.26 -12.48 -2.56
N ASN A 458 20.44 -11.52 -2.15
CA ASN A 458 20.85 -10.37 -1.34
C ASN A 458 19.86 -10.17 -0.19
N ASP A 459 20.37 -9.99 1.04
CA ASP A 459 19.57 -9.72 2.24
C ASP A 459 19.51 -8.22 2.61
N GLY A 460 20.04 -7.36 1.74
CA GLY A 460 20.16 -5.91 1.92
C GLY A 460 21.48 -5.48 2.57
N SER A 461 22.07 -6.33 3.43
CA SER A 461 23.36 -6.07 4.08
C SER A 461 24.51 -6.76 3.36
N TYR A 462 24.28 -7.97 2.91
CA TYR A 462 25.22 -8.86 2.26
C TYR A 462 24.61 -9.45 0.98
N THR A 463 25.44 -9.50 -0.06
CA THR A 463 25.13 -10.17 -1.32
C THR A 463 25.94 -11.46 -1.44
N GLU A 464 25.30 -12.54 -1.85
CA GLU A 464 25.94 -13.80 -2.21
C GLU A 464 26.86 -13.61 -3.44
N VAL A 465 28.06 -14.16 -3.37
CA VAL A 465 29.00 -14.25 -4.50
C VAL A 465 29.13 -15.72 -4.90
N ILE A 466 28.70 -16.01 -6.12
CA ILE A 466 28.72 -17.35 -6.72
C ILE A 466 30.09 -17.61 -7.36
N GLU A 467 30.62 -16.62 -8.09
CA GLU A 467 31.92 -16.72 -8.78
C GLU A 467 32.69 -15.40 -8.75
N GLY A 468 34.03 -15.49 -8.83
CA GLY A 468 34.93 -14.34 -9.03
C GLY A 468 35.68 -13.86 -7.78
N LEU A 469 35.32 -14.31 -6.58
CA LEU A 469 36.04 -13.99 -5.33
C LEU A 469 36.29 -15.25 -4.51
N ASN A 470 37.36 -15.23 -3.73
CA ASN A 470 37.70 -16.27 -2.77
C ASN A 470 37.45 -15.82 -1.34
N GLU A 471 37.35 -16.79 -0.45
CA GLU A 471 37.27 -16.54 0.99
C GLU A 471 38.54 -15.84 1.47
N GLY A 472 38.38 -14.76 2.24
CA GLY A 472 39.49 -13.97 2.74
C GLY A 472 40.01 -12.88 1.80
N ASP A 473 39.42 -12.68 0.62
CA ASP A 473 39.75 -11.53 -0.24
C ASP A 473 39.33 -10.21 0.42
N ILE A 474 40.06 -9.12 0.14
CA ILE A 474 39.79 -7.81 0.74
C ILE A 474 39.12 -6.91 -0.30
N VAL A 475 37.84 -6.63 -0.10
CA VAL A 475 37.04 -5.78 -1.00
C VAL A 475 36.96 -4.35 -0.48
N VAL A 476 36.91 -3.40 -1.41
CA VAL A 476 36.77 -1.97 -1.09
C VAL A 476 35.29 -1.61 -0.92
N LEU A 477 34.95 -1.04 0.22
CA LEU A 477 33.62 -0.51 0.54
C LEU A 477 33.49 0.99 0.22
N GLY A 478 34.59 1.73 0.27
CA GLY A 478 34.60 3.18 0.09
C GLY A 478 35.93 3.83 0.48
N LEU A 479 35.94 5.16 0.48
CA LEU A 479 37.07 5.97 0.91
C LEU A 479 36.81 6.48 2.33
N ASN A 480 37.78 6.41 3.22
CA ASN A 480 37.74 7.16 4.46
C ASN A 480 37.88 8.64 4.11
N ALA A 481 36.87 9.43 4.46
CA ALA A 481 37.07 10.87 4.53
C ALA A 481 37.98 11.14 5.72
N THR A 482 39.27 11.39 5.47
CA THR A 482 40.11 12.07 6.46
C THR A 482 39.43 13.40 6.79
N THR A 483 38.82 13.48 7.98
CA THR A 483 38.46 14.75 8.61
C THR A 483 39.74 15.54 8.77
N SER A 484 40.03 16.40 7.80
CA SER A 484 41.01 17.45 7.96
C SER A 484 40.46 18.42 9.00
N THR A 485 40.85 18.25 10.26
CA THR A 485 40.78 19.29 11.27
C THR A 485 41.65 20.45 10.79
N MET A 486 41.06 21.33 9.99
CA MET A 486 41.59 22.67 9.75
C MET A 486 41.35 23.46 11.04
N ALA A 487 42.37 23.49 11.90
CA ALA A 487 42.47 24.48 12.95
C ALA A 487 42.66 25.85 12.29
N THR A 488 41.56 26.48 11.88
CA THR A 488 41.54 27.89 11.49
C THR A 488 41.65 28.71 12.76
N GLY A 489 42.86 29.22 13.03
CA GLY A 489 43.08 30.26 14.01
C GLY A 489 42.37 31.55 13.58
N MET A 490 41.10 31.69 13.99
CA MET A 490 40.37 32.94 13.93
C MET A 490 40.43 33.60 15.30
N ARG A 491 41.15 34.71 15.39
CA ARG A 491 41.13 35.61 16.57
C ARG A 491 39.70 36.11 16.77
N PRO A 492 39.10 36.00 17.97
CA PRO A 492 37.83 36.65 18.23
C PRO A 492 38.06 38.15 18.43
N GLY A 493 37.61 38.94 17.46
CA GLY A 493 37.38 40.38 17.64
C GLY A 493 36.25 40.60 18.65
N GLY A 494 36.48 41.52 19.59
CA GLY A 494 35.65 41.73 20.76
C GLY A 494 34.25 42.25 20.47
N LEU A 495 33.29 41.76 21.24
CA LEU A 495 31.96 42.35 21.39
C LEU A 495 31.39 41.97 22.77
N PHE A 496 32.03 42.43 23.85
CA PHE A 496 31.44 42.41 25.19
C PHE A 496 31.86 43.70 25.92
N GLY A 497 30.87 44.54 26.23
CA GLY A 497 31.02 45.73 27.05
C GLY A 497 31.31 45.40 28.52
N PRO A 498 31.72 46.39 29.33
CA PRO A 498 32.18 46.15 30.70
C PRO A 498 31.02 45.77 31.65
N PRO A 499 31.28 44.97 32.69
CA PRO A 499 30.25 44.49 33.61
C PRO A 499 29.85 45.54 34.66
N MET A 500 28.56 45.60 34.98
CA MET A 500 28.05 46.37 36.12
C MET A 500 28.27 45.62 37.45
N PRO A 501 28.41 46.32 38.60
CA PRO A 501 28.65 45.70 39.89
C PRO A 501 27.37 45.14 40.54
N PRO A 502 27.49 44.18 41.48
CA PRO A 502 26.35 43.46 42.04
C PRO A 502 25.58 44.31 43.06
N MET A 503 24.26 44.43 42.87
CA MET A 503 23.36 44.98 43.88
C MET A 503 23.18 43.98 45.04
N ARG A 504 23.63 44.43 46.20
CA ARG A 504 23.40 43.85 47.52
C ARG A 504 21.99 44.26 47.96
N GLY A 505 21.08 43.31 48.12
CA GLY A 505 19.77 43.58 48.71
C GLY A 505 19.89 43.91 50.21
N PRO A 506 18.98 44.74 50.74
CA PRO A 506 18.58 44.63 52.14
C PRO A 506 17.09 44.33 52.28
N ARG A 507 16.84 43.42 53.23
CA ARG A 507 15.68 43.26 54.14
C ARG A 507 14.32 43.80 53.73
#